data_AF-A0A8T0DXK5-F1
#
_entry.id   AF-A0A8T0DXK5-F1
#
_cell.length_a   1.000
_cell.length_b   1.000
_cell.length_c   1.000
_cell.angle_alpha   90.00
_cell.angle_beta   90.00
_cell.angle_gamma   90.00
#
_symmetry.space_group_name_H-M   'P 1'
#
loop_
_entity.id
_entity.type
_entity.pdbx_description
1 polymer ?
#
loop_
_entity_poly.entity_id
_entity_poly.type
_entity_poly.pdbx_seq_one_letter_code
_entity_poly.pdbx_strand_id
1 'polypeptide(L)'
;MRQPSNAIRETLTLIGSTAVRTVDLAEQSHYLHKHLHYFESVDTVMFIVSLSNRLFSSHQTEAESELEASVRLFETIVTSPHMLKKDFIVFLNKLDLLRSEIEEASSDDIASVCEG
;
A
#
# COMPACT_ATOMS: atom_id res chain seq x y z
N MET A 1 -15.99 -10.04 -8.41
CA MET A 1 -16.09 -10.79 -7.14
C MET A 1 -14.70 -10.80 -6.51
N ARG A 2 -14.45 -10.03 -5.44
CA ARG A 2 -13.17 -10.05 -4.72
C ARG A 2 -13.07 -11.40 -4.01
N GLN A 3 -12.30 -12.35 -4.54
CA GLN A 3 -12.03 -13.60 -3.84
C GLN A 3 -10.93 -13.33 -2.80
N PRO A 4 -11.17 -13.58 -1.50
CA PRO A 4 -10.10 -13.51 -0.51
C PRO A 4 -9.09 -14.63 -0.79
N SER A 5 -7.90 -14.25 -1.25
CA SER A 5 -6.79 -15.19 -1.44
C SER A 5 -6.18 -15.50 -0.07
N ASN A 6 -6.48 -16.69 0.43
CA ASN A 6 -5.79 -17.25 1.59
C ASN A 6 -4.34 -17.54 1.22
N ALA A 7 -3.44 -17.15 2.12
CA ALA A 7 -2.03 -17.52 2.13
C ALA A 7 -1.15 -16.91 1.03
N ILE A 8 0.06 -16.55 1.44
CA ILE A 8 1.14 -16.05 0.60
C ILE A 8 1.22 -16.81 -0.71
N ARG A 9 1.28 -16.08 -1.82
CA ARG A 9 1.41 -16.67 -3.14
C ARG A 9 2.77 -16.37 -3.73
N GLU A 10 3.56 -17.41 -3.94
CA GLU A 10 4.81 -17.33 -4.67
C GLU A 10 4.59 -17.64 -6.15
N THR A 11 5.28 -16.94 -7.03
CA THR A 11 5.25 -17.18 -8.48
C THR A 11 6.63 -16.98 -9.06
N LEU A 12 7.09 -17.94 -9.86
CA LEU A 12 8.31 -17.84 -10.66
C LEU A 12 7.93 -17.53 -12.10
N THR A 13 8.45 -16.44 -12.64
CA THR A 13 8.17 -15.98 -14.01
C THR A 13 9.48 -15.75 -14.75
N LEU A 14 9.54 -16.13 -16.03
CA LEU A 14 10.67 -15.80 -16.89
C LEU A 14 10.37 -14.51 -17.66
N ILE A 15 11.19 -13.49 -17.48
CA ILE A 15 11.14 -12.23 -18.22
C ILE A 15 12.39 -12.17 -19.11
N GLY A 16 12.21 -12.45 -20.41
CA GLY A 16 13.34 -12.64 -21.33
C GLY A 16 14.18 -13.85 -20.92
N SER A 17 15.44 -13.62 -20.56
CA SER A 17 16.35 -14.65 -20.02
C SER A 17 16.45 -14.65 -18.49
N THR A 18 15.71 -13.77 -17.81
CA THR A 18 15.82 -13.56 -16.36
C THR A 18 14.65 -14.24 -15.64
N ALA A 19 14.95 -15.11 -14.67
CA ALA A 19 13.94 -15.69 -13.79
C ALA A 19 13.66 -14.72 -12.62
N VAL A 20 12.40 -14.34 -12.44
CA VAL A 20 11.93 -13.45 -11.38
C VAL A 20 11.00 -14.21 -10.45
N ARG A 21 11.32 -14.16 -9.15
CA ARG A 21 10.49 -14.69 -8.07
C ARG A 21 9.69 -13.57 -7.46
N THR A 22 8.37 -13.69 -7.49
CA THR A 22 7.44 -12.75 -6.87
C THR A 22 6.73 -13.43 -5.71
N VAL A 23 6.67 -12.74 -4.57
CA VAL A 23 5.95 -13.18 -3.38
C VAL A 23 4.85 -12.15 -3.11
N ASP A 24 3.60 -12.57 -3.26
CA ASP A 24 2.42 -11.76 -3.01
C ASP A 24 1.89 -12.02 -1.59
N LEU A 25 1.79 -10.95 -0.81
CA LEU A 25 1.30 -10.95 0.56
C LEU A 25 -0.13 -10.36 0.54
N ALA A 26 -1.14 -11.22 0.59
CA ALA A 26 -2.53 -10.78 0.54
C ALA A 26 -2.91 -9.83 1.70
N GLU A 27 -3.84 -8.90 1.40
CA GLU A 27 -4.40 -7.80 2.23
C GLU A 27 -5.01 -8.19 3.61
N GLN A 28 -4.92 -9.44 4.05
CA GLN A 28 -5.52 -9.88 5.32
C GLN A 28 -4.49 -9.71 6.45
N SER A 29 -4.57 -8.57 7.12
CA SER A 29 -3.65 -7.99 8.13
C SER A 29 -3.41 -8.82 9.40
N HIS A 30 -4.02 -9.99 9.59
CA HIS A 30 -3.78 -10.83 10.77
C HIS A 30 -2.44 -11.60 10.75
N TYR A 31 -1.66 -11.48 9.68
CA TYR A 31 -0.45 -12.30 9.49
C TYR A 31 0.85 -11.52 9.23
N LEU A 32 0.81 -10.18 9.19
CA LEU A 32 1.96 -9.33 8.84
C LEU A 32 3.17 -9.58 9.77
N HIS A 33 2.94 -9.80 11.07
CA HIS A 33 4.00 -10.16 12.02
C HIS A 33 4.59 -11.56 11.81
N LYS A 34 3.83 -12.52 11.26
CA LYS A 34 4.32 -13.90 11.03
C LYS A 34 5.15 -14.01 9.74
N HIS A 35 5.04 -13.05 8.84
CA HIS A 35 5.60 -13.13 7.49
C HIS A 35 6.80 -12.20 7.24
N LEU A 36 7.31 -11.53 8.29
CA LEU A 36 8.55 -10.75 8.24
C LEU A 36 9.77 -11.56 7.77
N HIS A 37 9.76 -12.89 7.88
CA HIS A 37 10.85 -13.73 7.37
C HIS A 37 10.88 -13.84 5.83
N TYR A 38 9.74 -13.69 5.13
CA TYR A 38 9.73 -13.73 3.65
C TYR A 38 10.51 -12.58 3.04
N PHE A 39 10.49 -11.45 3.74
CA PHE A 39 11.16 -10.22 3.38
C PHE A 39 12.69 -10.30 3.41
N GLU A 40 13.28 -11.27 4.11
CA GLU A 40 14.74 -11.48 4.08
C GLU A 40 15.21 -12.01 2.70
N SER A 41 14.34 -12.76 2.03
CA SER A 41 14.64 -13.53 0.81
C SER A 41 14.38 -12.79 -0.51
N VAL A 42 13.93 -11.53 -0.46
CA VAL A 42 13.61 -10.73 -1.66
C VAL A 42 14.62 -9.63 -1.85
N ASP A 43 14.99 -9.28 -3.08
CA ASP A 43 15.94 -8.18 -3.34
C ASP A 43 15.25 -6.81 -3.37
N THR A 44 13.97 -6.80 -3.77
CA THR A 44 13.16 -5.59 -3.94
C THR A 44 11.79 -5.78 -3.32
N VAL A 45 11.30 -4.76 -2.61
CA VAL A 45 9.94 -4.68 -2.07
C VAL A 45 9.10 -3.76 -2.95
N MET A 46 7.97 -4.29 -3.41
CA MET A 46 6.98 -3.55 -4.18
C MET A 46 5.79 -3.22 -3.28
N PHE A 47 5.62 -1.95 -2.93
CA PHE A 47 4.58 -1.48 -2.02
C PHE A 47 3.51 -0.73 -2.80
N ILE A 48 2.26 -1.21 -2.76
CA ILE A 48 1.15 -0.63 -3.52
C ILE A 48 0.22 0.07 -2.54
N VAL A 49 -0.01 1.36 -2.76
CA VAL A 49 -0.86 2.21 -1.90
C VAL A 49 -2.02 2.75 -2.71
N SER A 50 -3.23 2.69 -2.14
CA SER A 50 -4.39 3.35 -2.70
C SER A 50 -4.37 4.84 -2.33
N LEU A 51 -4.39 5.71 -3.33
CA LEU A 51 -4.52 7.16 -3.13
C LEU A 51 -5.97 7.61 -2.88
N SER A 52 -6.96 6.79 -3.19
CA SER A 52 -8.36 7.16 -2.94
C SER A 52 -8.56 7.34 -1.45
N ASN A 53 -8.85 8.56 -1.04
CA ASN A 53 -9.18 8.88 0.34
C ASN A 53 -10.58 9.48 0.28
N ARG A 54 -11.48 9.04 1.15
CA ARG A 54 -12.79 9.71 1.28
C ARG A 54 -12.61 11.06 1.98
N LEU A 55 -11.86 11.96 1.35
CA LEU A 55 -11.47 13.29 1.82
C LEU A 55 -12.68 14.10 2.29
N PHE A 56 -13.85 13.85 1.70
CA PHE A 56 -15.07 14.62 1.94
C PHE A 56 -16.15 13.86 2.71
N SER A 57 -15.86 12.68 3.28
CA SER A 57 -16.86 12.03 4.14
C SER A 57 -16.91 12.71 5.50
N SER A 58 -17.76 13.74 5.61
CA SER A 58 -18.15 14.48 6.83
C SER A 58 -18.79 13.61 7.94
N HIS A 59 -18.68 12.29 7.84
CA HIS A 59 -19.27 11.29 8.73
C HIS A 59 -18.28 10.25 9.25
N GLN A 60 -16.97 10.42 9.06
CA GLN A 60 -15.98 9.55 9.71
C GLN A 60 -15.53 10.13 11.05
N THR A 61 -16.32 9.80 12.06
CA THR A 61 -15.89 9.80 13.46
C THR A 61 -14.71 8.82 13.60
N GLU A 62 -13.54 9.31 14.03
CA GLU A 62 -12.41 8.56 14.61
C GLU A 62 -11.68 7.46 13.79
N ALA A 63 -12.06 7.19 12.54
CA ALA A 63 -11.38 6.16 11.73
C ALA A 63 -10.15 6.71 10.97
N GLU A 64 -8.99 6.06 11.16
CA GLU A 64 -7.75 6.32 10.41
C GLU A 64 -7.99 6.12 8.90
N SER A 65 -7.46 7.03 8.06
CA SER A 65 -7.61 6.91 6.61
C SER A 65 -6.82 5.71 6.05
N GLU A 66 -7.29 5.13 4.94
CA GLU A 66 -6.58 4.02 4.25
C GLU A 66 -5.14 4.43 3.88
N LEU A 67 -4.95 5.71 3.50
CA LEU A 67 -3.65 6.26 3.18
C LEU A 67 -2.76 6.40 4.42
N GLU A 68 -3.29 6.92 5.53
CA GLU A 68 -2.54 7.07 6.79
C GLU A 68 -2.11 5.71 7.35
N ALA A 69 -3.01 4.72 7.36
CA ALA A 69 -2.69 3.36 7.74
C ALA A 69 -1.59 2.75 6.84
N SER A 70 -1.64 3.05 5.53
CA SER A 70 -0.62 2.60 4.57
C SER A 70 0.73 3.27 4.80
N VAL A 71 0.76 4.57 5.14
CA VAL A 71 1.98 5.31 5.49
C VAL A 71 2.61 4.75 6.76
N ARG A 72 1.82 4.50 7.82
CA ARG A 72 2.31 3.90 9.07
C ARG A 72 2.87 2.49 8.85
N LEU A 73 2.22 1.70 8.00
CA LEU A 73 2.72 0.38 7.62
C LEU A 73 4.04 0.48 6.84
N PHE A 74 4.11 1.40 5.88
CA PHE A 74 5.33 1.63 5.11
C PHE A 74 6.50 2.04 6.01
N GLU A 75 6.27 2.95 6.97
CA GLU A 75 7.25 3.34 7.98
C GLU A 75 7.74 2.14 8.80
N THR A 76 6.83 1.28 9.24
CA THR A 76 7.17 0.06 9.98
C THR A 76 8.03 -0.91 9.15
N ILE A 77 7.78 -1.01 7.84
CA ILE A 77 8.54 -1.89 6.94
C ILE A 77 9.93 -1.29 6.70
N VAL A 78 10.02 -0.03 6.27
CA VAL A 78 11.29 0.60 5.86
C VAL A 78 12.26 0.77 7.02
N THR A 79 11.76 0.94 8.25
CA THR A 79 12.59 1.04 9.46
C THR A 79 13.09 -0.31 9.98
N SER A 80 12.60 -1.43 9.42
CA SER A 80 13.02 -2.77 9.83
C SER A 80 14.49 -3.04 9.48
N PRO A 81 15.31 -3.62 10.38
CA PRO A 81 16.69 -4.01 10.07
C PRO A 81 16.81 -4.96 8.87
N HIS A 82 15.78 -5.76 8.60
CA HIS A 82 15.72 -6.69 7.47
C HIS A 82 15.61 -5.97 6.11
N MET A 83 15.35 -4.66 6.11
CA MET A 83 15.16 -3.83 4.91
C MET A 83 16.36 -2.95 4.52
N LEU A 84 17.41 -2.90 5.35
CA LEU A 84 18.53 -1.95 5.19
C LEU A 84 19.29 -2.01 3.84
N LYS A 85 19.11 -3.07 3.05
CA LYS A 85 19.77 -3.27 1.75
C LYS A 85 18.80 -3.66 0.63
N LYS A 86 17.49 -3.47 0.85
CA LYS A 86 16.45 -3.83 -0.11
C LYS A 86 16.03 -2.59 -0.87
N ASP A 87 15.79 -2.75 -2.16
CA ASP A 87 15.23 -1.69 -2.98
C ASP A 87 13.73 -1.56 -2.74
N PHE A 88 13.20 -0.35 -2.76
CA PHE A 88 11.76 -0.08 -2.61
C PHE A 88 11.20 0.54 -3.87
N ILE A 89 10.11 -0.03 -4.37
CA ILE A 89 9.29 0.54 -5.45
C ILE A 89 7.89 0.79 -4.88
N VAL A 90 7.48 2.05 -4.83
CA VAL A 90 6.16 2.44 -4.33
C VAL A 90 5.24 2.76 -5.51
N PHE A 91 4.11 2.06 -5.59
CA PHE A 91 3.06 2.32 -6.57
C PHE A 91 1.92 3.07 -5.91
N LEU A 92 1.69 4.30 -6.36
CA LEU A 92 0.54 5.10 -5.97
C LEU A 92 -0.63 4.79 -6.92
N ASN A 93 -1.53 3.93 -6.46
CA ASN A 93 -2.66 3.42 -7.22
C ASN A 93 -3.91 4.30 -7.03
N LYS A 94 -4.90 4.16 -7.93
CA LYS A 94 -6.18 4.89 -7.91
C LYS A 94 -6.06 6.42 -8.01
N LEU A 95 -5.06 6.90 -8.74
CA LEU A 95 -4.88 8.34 -9.00
C LEU A 95 -6.09 8.96 -9.73
N ASP A 96 -6.76 8.17 -10.57
CA ASP A 96 -8.01 8.54 -11.25
C ASP A 96 -9.12 8.87 -10.26
N LEU A 97 -9.31 8.05 -9.21
CA LEU A 97 -10.30 8.30 -8.18
C LEU A 97 -9.97 9.55 -7.36
N LEU A 98 -8.70 9.73 -6.99
CA LEU A 98 -8.26 10.94 -6.29
C LEU A 98 -8.57 12.22 -7.11
N ARG A 99 -8.37 12.17 -8.43
CA ARG A 99 -8.69 13.31 -9.32
C ARG A 99 -10.18 13.60 -9.32
N SER A 100 -11.03 12.58 -9.46
CA SER A 100 -12.48 12.75 -9.39
C SER A 100 -12.93 13.31 -8.03
N GLU A 101 -12.36 12.82 -6.93
CA GLU A 101 -12.63 13.33 -5.59
C GLU A 101 -12.27 14.83 -5.48
N ILE A 102 -11.10 15.24 -6.00
CA ILE A 102 -10.67 16.64 -6.01
C ILE A 102 -11.57 17.52 -6.90
N GLU A 103 -12.04 17.00 -8.04
CA GLU A 103 -12.93 17.72 -8.95
C GLU A 103 -14.35 17.89 -8.38
N GLU A 104 -14.83 16.94 -7.57
CA GLU A 104 -16.11 17.02 -6.86
C GLU A 104 -16.05 17.92 -5.62
N ALA A 105 -14.86 18.14 -5.08
CA ALA A 105 -14.64 18.99 -3.92
C ALA A 105 -14.98 20.46 -4.22
N SER A 106 -15.69 21.11 -3.30
CA SER A 106 -15.80 22.57 -3.37
C SER A 106 -14.45 23.21 -3.02
N SER A 107 -14.17 24.40 -3.56
CA SER A 107 -12.89 25.11 -3.31
C SER A 107 -12.63 25.39 -1.83
N ASP A 108 -13.67 25.38 -0.99
CA ASP A 108 -13.59 25.59 0.46
C ASP A 108 -13.12 24.32 1.19
N ASP A 109 -13.41 23.12 0.66
CA ASP A 109 -13.03 21.86 1.30
C ASP A 109 -11.54 21.54 1.09
N ILE A 110 -10.97 21.91 -0.06
CA ILE A 110 -9.55 21.66 -0.40
C ILE A 110 -8.61 22.49 0.50
N ALA A 111 -8.99 23.72 0.82
CA ALA A 111 -8.19 24.62 1.66
C ALA A 111 -8.02 24.10 3.09
N SER A 112 -9.02 23.38 3.62
CA SER A 112 -8.98 22.82 4.98
C SER A 112 -8.00 21.65 5.15
N VAL A 113 -7.66 20.95 4.07
CA VAL A 113 -6.79 19.76 4.09
C VAL A 113 -5.30 20.12 4.02
N CYS A 114 -4.94 21.24 3.40
CA CYS A 114 -3.54 21.65 3.23
C CYS A 114 -2.92 22.35 4.45
N GLU A 115 -3.71 22.67 5.48
CA GLU A 115 -3.25 23.35 6.70
C GLU A 115 -3.00 22.40 7.90
N GLY A 116 -3.14 21.08 7.72
CA GLY A 116 -2.94 20.06 8.77
C GLY A 116 -1.55 19.44 8.80
#